data_AF-G0UXC0-F1
#
_entry.id   AF-G0UXC0-F1
#
_cell.length_a   1.000
_cell.length_b   1.000
_cell.length_c   1.000
_cell.angle_alpha   90.00
_cell.angle_beta   90.00
_cell.angle_gamma   90.00
#
_symmetry.space_group_name_H-M   'P 1'
#
loop_
_entity.id
_entity.type
_entity.pdbx_description
1 polymer ?
#
loop_
_entity_poly.entity_id
_entity_poly.type
_entity_poly.pdbx_seq_one_letter_code
_entity_poly.pdbx_strand_id
1 'polypeptide(L)'
;MGVPTIFDGGNLASSILFVLLIVAVNQLRASGAASINSFTVVLVNDHQSLKLRNTPDGEAVHLPPYTVRLSSEWMVINKPAGLQVVDKLDNYESKLLHCRLPIPQDEEAVARQVERYVQLHEPGMATKVWQWLNDAMSSDGCVSGDGEGVLTGVPEWYLFCTLGEIRKVNKTVLSAAYNATSPHNQGKIVRRLFRRVRRQTHGMERSRSFSRWTVRIGEYKKGVSWPRWNVERQLWEINYPTNRPCQGQQEDNVSRGQRSAMYDDSLSNNDERSRRYRQKGDVWETVVRIHCESSAEDKWKLQWSITEIRQTCVHEISLRSPVVCKWNQELKNLHVNPIPCVAI
;
A
#
# COMPACT_ATOMS: atom_id res chain seq x y z
N MET A 1 -22.91 58.25 -19.20
CA MET A 1 -22.34 57.12 -19.96
C MET A 1 -21.37 56.42 -19.02
N GLY A 2 -21.84 55.33 -18.40
CA GLY A 2 -21.08 54.58 -17.40
C GLY A 2 -20.37 53.40 -18.03
N VAL A 3 -19.10 53.21 -17.67
CA VAL A 3 -18.31 52.03 -18.00
C VAL A 3 -18.62 50.94 -16.97
N PRO A 4 -18.94 49.69 -17.36
CA PRO A 4 -18.88 48.57 -16.45
C PRO A 4 -17.57 47.81 -16.65
N THR A 5 -16.80 47.72 -15.58
CA THR A 5 -15.83 46.65 -15.32
C THR A 5 -16.61 45.42 -14.83
N ILE A 6 -16.37 44.25 -15.43
CA ILE A 6 -16.74 42.96 -14.85
C ILE A 6 -15.48 42.11 -14.77
N PHE A 7 -15.13 41.79 -13.53
CA PHE A 7 -14.04 40.92 -13.11
C PHE A 7 -14.34 39.45 -13.44
N ASP A 8 -13.40 38.78 -14.11
CA ASP A 8 -13.32 37.33 -14.23
C ASP A 8 -12.84 36.70 -12.92
N GLY A 9 -13.76 36.10 -12.16
CA GLY A 9 -13.49 35.38 -10.91
C GLY A 9 -13.51 33.84 -11.05
N GLY A 10 -13.27 33.30 -12.24
CA GLY A 10 -13.57 31.89 -12.55
C GLY A 10 -12.42 30.88 -12.50
N ASN A 11 -11.15 31.29 -12.45
CA ASN A 11 -10.03 30.37 -12.77
C ASN A 11 -9.10 29.98 -11.61
N LEU A 12 -9.30 30.52 -10.40
CA LEU A 12 -8.44 30.21 -9.25
C LEU A 12 -8.84 28.91 -8.53
N ALA A 13 -10.13 28.62 -8.40
CA ALA A 13 -10.60 27.45 -7.66
C ALA A 13 -10.30 26.11 -8.37
N SER A 14 -10.39 26.08 -9.70
CA SER A 14 -10.10 24.87 -10.50
C SER A 14 -8.60 24.53 -10.51
N SER A 15 -7.75 25.56 -10.56
CA SER A 15 -6.29 25.41 -10.53
C SER A 15 -5.78 24.93 -9.18
N ILE A 16 -6.38 25.37 -8.07
CA ILE A 16 -6.04 24.91 -6.71
C ILE A 16 -6.42 23.43 -6.51
N LEU A 17 -7.55 22.99 -7.07
CA LEU A 17 -7.98 21.59 -6.98
C LEU A 17 -7.04 20.65 -7.76
N PHE A 18 -6.58 21.09 -8.94
CA PHE A 18 -5.62 20.32 -9.76
C PHE A 18 -4.22 20.25 -9.12
N VAL A 19 -3.76 21.33 -8.50
CA VAL A 19 -2.48 21.34 -7.76
C VAL A 19 -2.58 20.46 -6.51
N LEU A 20 -3.70 20.46 -5.79
CA LEU A 20 -3.90 19.57 -4.63
C LEU A 20 -3.96 18.08 -5.02
N LEU A 21 -4.51 17.75 -6.19
CA LEU A 21 -4.50 16.38 -6.73
C LEU A 21 -3.10 15.94 -7.17
N ILE A 22 -2.31 16.83 -7.78
CA ILE A 22 -0.90 16.53 -8.12
C ILE A 22 -0.06 16.40 -6.85
N VAL A 23 -0.31 17.21 -5.81
CA VAL A 23 0.34 17.07 -4.51
C VAL A 23 -0.10 15.78 -3.82
N ALA A 24 -1.36 15.35 -3.90
CA ALA A 24 -1.82 14.08 -3.33
C ALA A 24 -1.23 12.86 -4.07
N VAL A 25 -1.11 12.91 -5.40
CA VAL A 25 -0.47 11.87 -6.21
C VAL A 25 1.05 11.83 -5.98
N ASN A 26 1.69 12.98 -5.74
CA ASN A 26 3.11 13.04 -5.37
C ASN A 26 3.36 12.70 -3.89
N GLN A 27 2.40 12.90 -2.99
CA GLN A 27 2.49 12.43 -1.61
C GLN A 27 2.23 10.92 -1.48
N LEU A 28 1.51 10.31 -2.41
CA LEU A 28 1.47 8.84 -2.56
C LEU A 28 2.77 8.25 -3.16
N ARG A 29 3.63 9.07 -3.76
CA ARG A 29 5.01 8.70 -4.12
C ARG A 29 6.03 8.96 -3.01
N ALA A 30 5.61 9.53 -1.89
CA ALA A 30 6.47 9.77 -0.73
C ALA A 30 6.46 8.60 0.27
N SER A 31 6.35 7.35 -0.19
CA SER A 31 6.99 6.24 0.54
C SER A 31 8.49 6.36 0.27
N GLY A 32 9.14 7.24 1.06
CA GLY A 32 10.50 7.71 0.81
C GLY A 32 11.43 6.62 0.30
N ALA A 33 11.80 6.74 -0.97
CA ALA A 33 13.02 6.15 -1.49
C ALA A 33 14.14 6.68 -0.58
N ALA A 34 14.66 5.81 0.29
CA ALA A 34 15.92 6.11 0.93
C ALA A 34 16.92 6.24 -0.22
N SER A 35 17.43 7.45 -0.44
CA SER A 35 18.49 7.66 -1.42
C SER A 35 19.60 6.66 -1.09
N ILE A 36 20.04 5.89 -2.09
CA ILE A 36 21.16 4.96 -1.94
C ILE A 36 22.32 5.74 -1.31
N ASN A 37 23.02 5.13 -0.35
CA ASN A 37 24.06 5.80 0.45
C ASN A 37 23.56 6.89 1.39
N SER A 38 22.33 6.78 1.91
CA SER A 38 21.96 7.59 3.08
C SER A 38 22.87 7.24 4.27
N PHE A 39 23.43 8.25 4.94
CA PHE A 39 24.37 8.05 6.04
C PHE A 39 23.72 8.30 7.40
N THR A 40 24.13 7.52 8.40
CA THR A 40 23.75 7.74 9.79
C THR A 40 24.94 7.51 10.71
N VAL A 41 25.14 8.38 11.70
CA VAL A 41 26.24 8.23 12.66
C VAL A 41 25.80 7.26 13.76
N VAL A 42 26.60 6.23 14.02
CA VAL A 42 26.30 5.20 15.04
C VAL A 42 27.44 5.16 16.04
N LEU A 43 27.13 5.39 17.33
CA LEU A 43 28.10 5.20 18.40
C LEU A 43 28.24 3.70 18.69
N VAL A 44 29.46 3.18 18.66
CA VAL A 44 29.74 1.78 18.99
C VAL A 44 30.21 1.65 20.44
N ASN A 45 29.85 0.55 21.10
CA ASN A 45 30.32 0.26 22.45
C ASN A 45 31.78 -0.22 22.47
N ASP A 46 32.38 -0.33 23.66
CA ASP A 46 33.80 -0.70 23.82
C ASP A 46 34.15 -2.03 23.15
N HIS A 47 33.30 -3.04 23.28
CA HIS A 47 33.49 -4.33 22.62
C HIS A 47 33.48 -4.19 21.08
N GLN A 48 32.54 -3.43 20.52
CA GLN A 48 32.46 -3.19 19.09
C GLN A 48 33.60 -2.28 18.61
N SER A 49 34.14 -1.41 19.45
CA SER A 49 35.23 -0.50 19.12
C SER A 49 36.52 -1.25 18.76
N LEU A 50 36.86 -2.31 19.51
CA LEU A 50 38.02 -3.17 19.21
C LEU A 50 37.83 -3.92 17.90
N LYS A 51 36.63 -4.46 17.68
CA LYS A 51 36.27 -5.12 16.42
C LYS A 51 36.39 -4.13 15.25
N LEU A 52 35.86 -2.92 15.41
CA LEU A 52 35.88 -1.85 14.41
C LEU A 52 37.31 -1.44 14.05
N ARG A 53 38.21 -1.35 15.03
CA ARG A 53 39.63 -0.98 14.81
C ARG A 53 40.40 -2.07 14.06
N ASN A 54 40.10 -3.34 14.36
CA ASN A 54 40.82 -4.48 13.80
C ASN A 54 40.22 -4.99 12.47
N THR A 55 39.06 -4.48 12.05
CA THR A 55 38.43 -4.93 10.80
C THR A 55 39.28 -4.48 9.59
N PRO A 56 39.67 -5.38 8.68
CA PRO A 56 40.31 -5.04 7.42
C PRO A 56 39.52 -4.06 6.54
N ASP A 57 40.21 -3.45 5.58
CA ASP A 57 39.55 -2.64 4.55
C ASP A 57 38.60 -3.50 3.69
N GLY A 58 37.41 -2.98 3.43
CA GLY A 58 36.41 -3.64 2.59
C GLY A 58 35.65 -4.80 3.23
N GLU A 59 35.98 -5.21 4.46
CA GLU A 59 35.26 -6.26 5.19
C GLU A 59 33.90 -5.75 5.71
N ALA A 60 32.89 -6.64 5.69
CA ALA A 60 31.55 -6.34 6.15
C ALA A 60 31.44 -6.46 7.68
N VAL A 61 31.00 -5.38 8.33
CA VAL A 61 30.70 -5.33 9.76
C VAL A 61 29.20 -5.26 9.97
N HIS A 62 28.71 -6.10 10.88
CA HIS A 62 27.33 -6.05 11.35
C HIS A 62 27.22 -5.09 12.54
N LEU A 63 26.44 -4.03 12.37
CA LEU A 63 26.16 -2.99 13.37
C LEU A 63 24.63 -2.89 13.51
N PRO A 64 23.99 -3.73 14.34
CA PRO A 64 22.53 -3.85 14.36
C PRO A 64 21.82 -2.48 14.41
N PRO A 65 20.85 -2.21 13.53
CA PRO A 65 20.25 -3.11 12.52
C PRO A 65 20.94 -3.11 11.14
N TYR A 66 22.11 -2.50 11.00
CA TYR A 66 22.82 -2.28 9.73
C TYR A 66 23.89 -3.34 9.43
N THR A 67 24.27 -3.44 8.16
CA THR A 67 25.45 -4.17 7.70
C THR A 67 26.20 -3.29 6.72
N VAL A 68 27.49 -3.05 6.96
CA VAL A 68 28.28 -2.03 6.25
C VAL A 68 29.67 -2.54 5.92
N ARG A 69 30.22 -2.11 4.78
CA ARG A 69 31.64 -2.32 4.45
C ARG A 69 32.42 -1.08 4.84
N LEU A 70 33.54 -1.25 5.52
CA LEU A 70 34.29 -0.13 6.07
C LEU A 70 35.55 0.13 5.27
N SER A 71 35.83 1.40 5.02
CA SER A 71 37.08 1.84 4.41
C SER A 71 38.18 1.86 5.47
N SER A 72 39.46 1.88 5.09
CA SER A 72 40.57 2.11 6.04
C SER A 72 40.62 3.55 6.58
N GLU A 73 39.80 4.46 6.05
CA GLU A 73 39.81 5.88 6.40
C GLU A 73 39.05 6.15 7.70
N TRP A 74 39.67 7.01 8.50
CA TRP A 74 39.11 7.51 9.75
C TRP A 74 39.02 9.02 9.71
N MET A 75 37.99 9.54 10.38
CA MET A 75 37.79 10.96 10.57
C MET A 75 37.46 11.26 12.03
N VAL A 76 37.78 12.47 12.46
CA VAL A 76 37.37 12.97 13.78
C VAL A 76 36.30 14.03 13.56
N ILE A 77 35.14 13.85 14.20
CA ILE A 77 34.04 14.80 14.13
C ILE A 77 33.64 15.26 15.53
N ASN A 78 33.01 16.44 15.61
CA ASN A 78 32.30 16.84 16.81
C ASN A 78 31.02 16.01 16.93
N LYS A 79 30.69 15.60 18.16
CA LYS A 79 29.46 14.89 18.48
C LYS A 79 28.24 15.72 18.02
N PRO A 80 27.37 15.19 17.13
CA PRO A 80 26.21 15.92 16.67
C PRO A 80 25.25 16.23 17.83
N ALA A 81 24.68 17.45 17.84
CA ALA A 81 23.60 17.80 18.77
C ALA A 81 22.38 16.93 18.46
N GLY A 82 22.03 16.00 19.37
CA GLY A 82 20.90 15.09 19.21
C GLY A 82 21.24 13.59 19.18
N LEU A 83 22.51 13.21 19.17
CA LEU A 83 22.92 11.81 19.36
C LEU A 83 22.68 11.42 20.83
N GLN A 84 21.50 10.90 21.15
CA GLN A 84 21.14 10.46 22.50
C GLN A 84 21.93 9.21 22.85
N VAL A 85 22.81 9.33 23.83
CA VAL A 85 23.51 8.19 24.45
C VAL A 85 22.69 7.79 25.66
N VAL A 86 22.22 6.55 25.70
CA VAL A 86 21.70 5.95 26.93
C VAL A 86 22.92 5.54 27.75
N ASP A 87 23.61 6.50 28.37
CA ASP A 87 24.61 6.18 29.39
C ASP A 87 24.31 6.94 30.67
N LYS A 88 24.07 6.14 31.72
CA LYS A 88 23.81 6.55 33.11
C LYS A 88 25.10 6.91 33.86
N LEU A 89 26.09 7.47 33.17
CA LEU A 89 27.30 7.94 33.81
C LEU A 89 27.55 9.38 33.39
N ASP A 90 27.23 10.28 34.32
CA ASP A 90 27.84 11.59 34.43
C ASP A 90 29.36 11.43 34.33
N ASN A 91 29.91 11.67 33.14
CA ASN A 91 31.25 12.19 33.04
C ASN A 91 31.35 13.10 31.81
N TYR A 92 31.84 14.29 32.07
CA TYR A 92 32.20 15.31 31.11
C TYR A 92 33.11 14.73 30.01
N GLU A 93 32.97 15.23 28.78
CA GLU A 93 34.01 15.26 27.74
C GLU A 93 34.29 14.03 26.84
N SER A 94 33.30 13.50 26.13
CA SER A 94 33.57 13.03 24.75
C SER A 94 32.83 13.91 23.74
N LYS A 95 33.41 15.10 23.51
CA LYS A 95 32.93 16.03 22.46
C LYS A 95 33.33 15.55 21.07
N LEU A 96 34.36 14.72 20.97
CA LEU A 96 34.92 14.24 19.72
C LEU A 96 34.58 12.77 19.53
N LEU A 97 34.34 12.42 18.28
CA LEU A 97 34.04 11.07 17.84
C LEU A 97 35.09 10.67 16.79
N HIS A 98 35.75 9.54 17.01
CA HIS A 98 36.62 8.94 16.02
C HIS A 98 35.81 7.95 15.19
N CYS A 99 35.50 8.34 13.96
CA CYS A 99 34.59 7.66 13.07
C CYS A 99 35.32 6.97 11.93
N ARG A 100 34.89 5.77 11.57
CA ARG A 100 35.39 5.04 10.42
C ARG A 100 34.43 5.19 9.26
N LEU A 101 34.95 5.55 8.09
CA LEU A 101 34.09 5.82 6.93
C LEU A 101 33.59 4.52 6.29
N PRO A 102 32.30 4.44 5.93
CA PRO A 102 31.79 3.33 5.15
C PRO A 102 32.21 3.47 3.68
N ILE A 103 32.42 2.34 3.02
CA ILE A 103 32.55 2.30 1.56
C ILE A 103 31.15 2.50 0.97
N PRO A 104 30.98 3.44 0.03
CA PRO A 104 29.72 3.61 -0.68
C PRO A 104 29.23 2.29 -1.28
N GLN A 105 27.94 2.04 -1.14
CA GLN A 105 27.30 0.88 -1.75
C GLN A 105 27.03 1.17 -3.22
N ASP A 106 27.26 0.14 -4.03
CA ASP A 106 26.88 0.09 -5.43
C ASP A 106 25.38 -0.22 -5.58
N GLU A 107 24.71 0.41 -6.54
CA GLU A 107 23.26 0.27 -6.71
C GLU A 107 22.86 -1.19 -7.03
N GLU A 108 23.65 -1.88 -7.86
CA GLU A 108 23.40 -3.28 -8.22
C GLU A 108 23.64 -4.21 -7.02
N ALA A 109 24.62 -3.90 -6.18
CA ALA A 109 24.84 -4.61 -4.92
C ALA A 109 23.66 -4.45 -3.95
N VAL A 110 23.13 -3.23 -3.79
CA VAL A 110 21.95 -2.97 -2.93
C VAL A 110 20.72 -3.66 -3.49
N ALA A 111 20.47 -3.58 -4.80
CA ALA A 111 19.34 -4.24 -5.44
C ALA A 111 19.35 -5.76 -5.20
N ARG A 112 20.52 -6.41 -5.37
CA ARG A 112 20.69 -7.85 -5.07
C ARG A 112 20.49 -8.17 -3.59
N GLN A 113 20.92 -7.28 -2.69
CA GLN A 113 20.72 -7.46 -1.26
C GLN A 113 19.25 -7.36 -0.87
N VAL A 114 18.53 -6.37 -1.43
CA VAL A 114 17.08 -6.21 -1.25
C VAL A 114 16.35 -7.44 -1.79
N GLU A 115 16.66 -7.88 -3.01
CA GLU A 115 16.04 -9.08 -3.61
C GLU A 115 16.24 -10.31 -2.72
N ARG A 116 17.47 -10.57 -2.27
CA ARG A 116 17.77 -11.69 -1.38
C ARG A 116 17.02 -11.60 -0.05
N TYR A 117 16.96 -10.41 0.54
CA TYR A 117 16.21 -10.17 1.77
C TYR A 117 14.72 -10.47 1.56
N VAL A 118 14.12 -9.95 0.48
CA VAL A 118 12.71 -10.21 0.15
C VAL A 118 12.47 -11.70 -0.02
N GLN A 119 13.25 -12.40 -0.85
CA GLN A 119 13.11 -13.83 -1.07
C GLN A 119 13.16 -14.66 0.22
N LEU A 120 14.06 -14.30 1.14
CA LEU A 120 14.25 -15.02 2.39
C LEU A 120 13.13 -14.76 3.41
N HIS A 121 12.66 -13.50 3.50
CA HIS A 121 11.78 -13.07 4.58
C HIS A 121 10.31 -12.92 4.18
N GLU A 122 9.98 -12.88 2.88
CA GLU A 122 8.62 -12.70 2.38
C GLU A 122 7.64 -13.75 2.94
N PRO A 123 7.89 -15.07 2.93
CA PRO A 123 6.90 -16.04 3.41
C PRO A 123 6.53 -15.85 4.89
N GLY A 124 7.55 -15.55 5.71
CA GLY A 124 7.36 -15.28 7.14
C GLY A 124 6.61 -13.96 7.37
N MET A 125 6.92 -12.94 6.57
CA MET A 125 6.23 -11.66 6.66
C MET A 125 4.78 -11.73 6.16
N ALA A 126 4.53 -12.45 5.07
CA ALA A 126 3.18 -12.69 4.54
C ALA A 126 2.28 -13.32 5.59
N THR A 127 2.80 -14.29 6.35
CA THR A 127 2.10 -14.92 7.46
C THR A 127 1.76 -13.92 8.57
N LYS A 128 2.72 -13.06 8.97
CA LYS A 128 2.50 -12.02 9.98
C LYS A 128 1.49 -10.97 9.53
N VAL A 129 1.56 -10.56 8.27
CA VAL A 129 0.61 -9.62 7.65
C VAL A 129 -0.80 -10.24 7.65
N TRP A 130 -0.92 -11.51 7.26
CA TRP A 130 -2.20 -12.21 7.28
C TRP A 130 -2.77 -12.36 8.69
N GLN A 131 -1.94 -12.72 9.67
CA GLN A 131 -2.34 -12.82 11.06
C GLN A 131 -2.83 -11.47 11.60
N TRP A 132 -2.03 -10.42 11.43
CA TRP A 132 -2.41 -9.06 11.83
C TRP A 132 -3.73 -8.63 11.19
N LEU A 133 -3.91 -8.94 9.90
CA LEU A 133 -5.13 -8.57 9.19
C LEU A 133 -6.35 -9.24 9.80
N ASN A 134 -6.28 -10.53 10.14
CA ASN A 134 -7.37 -11.24 10.80
C ASN A 134 -7.64 -10.72 12.22
N ASP A 135 -6.58 -10.42 12.97
CA ASP A 135 -6.69 -9.90 14.35
C ASP A 135 -7.28 -8.47 14.37
N ALA A 136 -7.01 -7.67 13.34
CA ALA A 136 -7.52 -6.31 13.21
C ALA A 136 -9.00 -6.23 12.79
N MET A 137 -9.58 -7.34 12.32
CA MET A 137 -11.01 -7.39 11.97
C MET A 137 -11.90 -7.45 13.23
N SER A 138 -13.19 -7.12 13.09
CA SER A 138 -14.16 -7.37 14.16
C SER A 138 -14.31 -8.87 14.43
N SER A 139 -14.94 -9.25 15.54
CA SER A 139 -15.17 -10.67 15.91
C SER A 139 -15.96 -11.48 14.87
N ASP A 140 -16.66 -10.82 13.94
CA ASP A 140 -17.33 -11.43 12.80
C ASP A 140 -16.46 -11.50 11.52
N GLY A 141 -15.15 -11.23 11.64
CA GLY A 141 -14.14 -11.34 10.58
C GLY A 141 -14.20 -10.23 9.53
N CYS A 142 -14.88 -9.12 9.81
CA CYS A 142 -15.12 -8.06 8.83
C CYS A 142 -15.05 -6.66 9.40
N VAL A 143 -14.90 -5.70 8.49
CA VAL A 143 -15.03 -4.28 8.76
C VAL A 143 -15.94 -3.61 7.74
N SER A 144 -16.58 -2.54 8.16
CA SER A 144 -17.54 -1.79 7.36
C SER A 144 -17.21 -0.31 7.44
N GLY A 145 -17.22 0.39 6.32
CA GLY A 145 -16.69 1.75 6.23
C GLY A 145 -17.21 2.44 4.98
N ASP A 146 -17.43 3.74 5.11
CA ASP A 146 -17.90 4.58 4.03
C ASP A 146 -16.86 4.63 2.91
N GLY A 147 -17.31 4.57 1.67
CA GLY A 147 -16.42 4.76 0.52
C GLY A 147 -16.24 6.22 0.16
N GLU A 148 -15.91 6.48 -1.10
CA GLU A 148 -15.66 7.83 -1.65
C GLU A 148 -16.94 8.65 -1.87
N GLY A 149 -17.94 8.52 -1.02
CA GLY A 149 -19.24 9.19 -1.21
C GLY A 149 -19.15 10.71 -1.18
N VAL A 150 -18.17 11.27 -0.44
CA VAL A 150 -17.90 12.72 -0.43
C VAL A 150 -17.37 13.21 -1.79
N LEU A 151 -16.58 12.38 -2.49
CA LEU A 151 -15.97 12.73 -3.77
C LEU A 151 -16.90 12.42 -4.96
N THR A 152 -17.63 11.32 -4.89
CA THR A 152 -18.49 10.83 -5.97
C THR A 152 -19.93 11.34 -5.89
N GLY A 153 -20.33 11.91 -4.74
CA GLY A 153 -21.72 12.29 -4.46
C GLY A 153 -22.67 11.10 -4.26
N VAL A 154 -22.19 9.86 -4.38
CA VAL A 154 -23.00 8.65 -4.21
C VAL A 154 -22.79 8.11 -2.80
N PRO A 155 -23.84 8.03 -1.95
CA PRO A 155 -23.71 7.50 -0.60
C PRO A 155 -23.54 5.98 -0.67
N GLU A 156 -22.30 5.55 -0.77
CA GLU A 156 -21.93 4.14 -0.84
C GLU A 156 -21.30 3.66 0.45
N TRP A 157 -21.47 2.37 0.69
CA TRP A 157 -20.91 1.72 1.85
C TRP A 157 -20.24 0.41 1.46
N TYR A 158 -19.17 0.05 2.14
CA TYR A 158 -18.38 -1.12 1.81
C TYR A 158 -18.27 -2.04 3.02
N LEU A 159 -18.31 -3.34 2.75
CA LEU A 159 -18.04 -4.40 3.70
C LEU A 159 -16.84 -5.19 3.20
N PHE A 160 -15.80 -5.26 4.02
CA PHE A 160 -14.59 -6.03 3.75
C PHE A 160 -14.46 -7.16 4.75
N CYS A 161 -14.21 -8.37 4.26
CA CYS A 161 -14.10 -9.60 5.05
C CYS A 161 -12.91 -10.41 4.59
N THR A 162 -12.02 -10.76 5.51
CA THR A 162 -10.73 -11.38 5.18
C THR A 162 -10.88 -12.77 4.58
N LEU A 163 -11.77 -13.59 5.15
CA LEU A 163 -12.06 -14.96 4.72
C LEU A 163 -13.40 -15.07 4.00
N GLY A 164 -13.87 -13.99 3.36
CA GLY A 164 -15.18 -13.96 2.72
C GLY A 164 -15.24 -13.01 1.54
N GLU A 165 -16.39 -12.38 1.38
CA GLU A 165 -16.64 -11.49 0.25
C GLU A 165 -16.45 -10.03 0.61
N ILE A 166 -15.99 -9.28 -0.38
CA ILE A 166 -15.97 -7.83 -0.37
C ILE A 166 -17.19 -7.34 -1.12
N ARG A 167 -17.98 -6.51 -0.46
CA ARG A 167 -19.26 -6.05 -0.98
C ARG A 167 -19.37 -4.53 -0.96
N LYS A 168 -19.93 -4.01 -2.04
CA LYS A 168 -20.41 -2.64 -2.20
C LYS A 168 -21.91 -2.60 -1.89
N VAL A 169 -22.35 -1.58 -1.17
CA VAL A 169 -23.73 -1.42 -0.67
C VAL A 169 -24.22 -0.03 -1.05
N ASN A 170 -25.39 0.03 -1.68
CA ASN A 170 -26.06 1.29 -2.00
C ASN A 170 -26.87 1.74 -0.78
N LYS A 171 -26.43 2.81 -0.10
CA LYS A 171 -27.08 3.28 1.14
C LYS A 171 -28.51 3.76 0.87
N THR A 172 -28.75 4.45 -0.24
CA THR A 172 -30.08 4.99 -0.59
C THR A 172 -31.12 3.88 -0.72
N VAL A 173 -30.80 2.84 -1.48
CA VAL A 173 -31.71 1.69 -1.69
C VAL A 173 -31.93 0.93 -0.38
N LEU A 174 -30.87 0.74 0.41
CA LEU A 174 -30.97 0.08 1.70
C LEU A 174 -31.83 0.88 2.69
N SER A 175 -31.61 2.19 2.80
CA SER A 175 -32.37 3.07 3.68
C SER A 175 -33.85 3.11 3.33
N ALA A 176 -34.17 3.13 2.04
CA ALA A 176 -35.55 3.03 1.56
C ALA A 176 -36.18 1.67 1.89
N ALA A 177 -35.42 0.58 1.79
CA ALA A 177 -35.94 -0.77 2.05
C ALA A 177 -36.14 -1.10 3.54
N TYR A 178 -35.36 -0.48 4.44
CA TYR A 178 -35.31 -0.85 5.87
C TYR A 178 -35.59 0.32 6.82
N ASN A 179 -36.12 1.45 6.32
CA ASN A 179 -36.43 2.66 7.11
C ASN A 179 -35.25 3.15 7.97
N ALA A 180 -34.03 3.05 7.44
CA ALA A 180 -32.80 3.40 8.15
C ALA A 180 -32.40 4.85 7.90
N THR A 181 -32.91 5.78 8.71
CA THR A 181 -32.73 7.23 8.54
C THR A 181 -31.44 7.81 9.10
N SER A 182 -30.75 7.15 10.05
CA SER A 182 -29.47 7.64 10.61
C SER A 182 -28.25 6.82 10.18
N PRO A 183 -27.07 7.45 9.95
CA PRO A 183 -25.85 6.76 9.53
C PRO A 183 -25.39 5.67 10.50
N HIS A 184 -25.49 5.93 11.82
CA HIS A 184 -25.13 4.95 12.85
C HIS A 184 -26.06 3.72 12.85
N ASN A 185 -27.35 3.92 12.57
CA ASN A 185 -28.32 2.82 12.48
C ASN A 185 -28.15 2.01 11.19
N GLN A 186 -27.82 2.67 10.07
CA GLN A 186 -27.44 1.99 8.82
C GLN A 186 -26.24 1.05 9.10
N GLY A 187 -25.20 1.58 9.76
CA GLY A 187 -24.06 0.87 10.36
C GLY A 187 -24.39 -0.50 10.98
N LYS A 188 -25.39 -0.52 11.85
CA LYS A 188 -25.80 -1.73 12.56
C LYS A 188 -26.68 -2.63 11.70
N ILE A 189 -27.55 -2.06 10.87
CA ILE A 189 -28.51 -2.81 10.04
C ILE A 189 -27.78 -3.66 9.00
N VAL A 190 -26.81 -3.11 8.27
CA VAL A 190 -26.05 -3.89 7.28
C VAL A 190 -25.27 -4.99 7.94
N ARG A 191 -24.55 -4.73 9.04
CA ARG A 191 -23.84 -5.81 9.75
C ARG A 191 -24.79 -6.94 10.16
N ARG A 192 -25.98 -6.61 10.66
CA ARG A 192 -27.02 -7.62 11.00
C ARG A 192 -27.53 -8.37 9.76
N LEU A 193 -27.83 -7.68 8.67
CA LEU A 193 -28.30 -8.30 7.42
C LEU A 193 -27.24 -9.23 6.83
N PHE A 194 -25.98 -8.79 6.80
CA PHE A 194 -24.86 -9.60 6.32
C PHE A 194 -24.58 -10.81 7.20
N ARG A 195 -24.65 -10.67 8.54
CA ARG A 195 -24.55 -11.83 9.44
C ARG A 195 -25.65 -12.85 9.17
N ARG A 196 -26.88 -12.39 8.90
CA ARG A 196 -28.00 -13.28 8.54
C ARG A 196 -27.73 -14.03 7.24
N VAL A 197 -27.25 -13.33 6.22
CA VAL A 197 -26.93 -13.91 4.91
C VAL A 197 -25.79 -14.92 5.02
N ARG A 198 -24.73 -14.64 5.79
CA ARG A 198 -23.64 -15.62 6.02
C ARG A 198 -24.07 -16.89 6.71
N ARG A 199 -25.00 -16.80 7.67
CA ARG A 199 -25.54 -17.99 8.35
C ARG A 199 -26.45 -18.81 7.44
N GLN A 200 -26.94 -18.23 6.35
CA GLN A 200 -27.81 -18.87 5.37
C GLN A 200 -27.07 -19.03 4.03
N THR A 201 -25.97 -19.78 4.07
CA THR A 201 -25.14 -20.13 2.91
C THR A 201 -25.92 -21.02 1.94
N HIS A 202 -26.65 -20.40 1.00
CA HIS A 202 -26.80 -20.78 -0.42
C HIS A 202 -28.09 -20.24 -1.08
N GLY A 203 -29.17 -19.99 -0.32
CA GLY A 203 -30.45 -19.57 -0.90
C GLY A 203 -30.63 -18.05 -1.01
N MET A 204 -30.09 -17.31 -0.04
CA MET A 204 -30.42 -15.90 0.16
C MET A 204 -29.69 -14.97 -0.82
N GLU A 205 -28.50 -15.37 -1.29
CA GLU A 205 -27.72 -14.59 -2.26
C GLU A 205 -28.39 -14.54 -3.64
N ARG A 206 -29.10 -15.61 -4.03
CA ARG A 206 -29.89 -15.66 -5.27
C ARG A 206 -31.19 -14.85 -5.18
N SER A 207 -31.55 -14.36 -3.98
CA SER A 207 -32.73 -13.51 -3.83
C SER A 207 -32.51 -12.17 -4.54
N ARG A 208 -33.38 -11.87 -5.51
CA ARG A 208 -33.42 -10.57 -6.20
C ARG A 208 -33.49 -9.38 -5.21
N SER A 209 -34.01 -9.58 -4.01
CA SER A 209 -34.07 -8.54 -2.97
C SER A 209 -32.68 -8.21 -2.40
N PHE A 210 -31.80 -9.21 -2.26
CA PHE A 210 -30.45 -9.01 -1.74
C PHE A 210 -29.55 -8.34 -2.77
N SER A 211 -29.58 -8.79 -4.02
CA SER A 211 -28.77 -8.21 -5.11
C SER A 211 -29.16 -6.77 -5.48
N ARG A 212 -30.32 -6.27 -5.05
CA ARG A 212 -30.80 -4.90 -5.34
C ARG A 212 -30.01 -3.81 -4.63
N TRP A 213 -29.50 -4.08 -3.43
CA TRP A 213 -28.82 -3.07 -2.61
C TRP A 213 -27.36 -3.42 -2.31
N THR A 214 -26.89 -4.59 -2.72
CA THR A 214 -25.47 -4.96 -2.61
C THR A 214 -24.93 -5.67 -3.85
N VAL A 215 -23.67 -5.38 -4.16
CA VAL A 215 -22.89 -5.97 -5.26
C VAL A 215 -21.60 -6.57 -4.68
N ARG A 216 -21.26 -7.79 -5.09
CA ARG A 216 -19.97 -8.40 -4.78
C ARG A 216 -18.89 -7.82 -5.68
N ILE A 217 -17.84 -7.27 -5.07
CA ILE A 217 -16.71 -6.67 -5.77
C ILE A 217 -15.42 -7.50 -5.64
N GLY A 218 -15.35 -8.40 -4.66
CA GLY A 218 -14.25 -9.36 -4.51
C GLY A 218 -14.66 -10.55 -3.65
N GLU A 219 -13.91 -11.63 -3.75
CA GLU A 219 -14.14 -12.86 -2.97
C GLU A 219 -12.80 -13.47 -2.55
N TYR A 220 -12.72 -13.90 -1.30
CA TYR A 220 -11.59 -14.69 -0.81
C TYR A 220 -11.53 -16.02 -1.56
N LYS A 221 -10.41 -16.28 -2.23
CA LYS A 221 -10.12 -17.57 -2.85
C LYS A 221 -8.86 -18.17 -2.24
N LYS A 222 -9.00 -19.35 -1.64
CA LYS A 222 -7.86 -20.10 -1.10
C LYS A 222 -6.80 -20.30 -2.19
N GLY A 223 -5.55 -19.95 -1.89
CA GLY A 223 -4.42 -20.03 -2.82
C GLY A 223 -4.29 -18.83 -3.78
N VAL A 224 -5.24 -17.89 -3.77
CA VAL A 224 -5.16 -16.65 -4.56
C VAL A 224 -5.12 -15.43 -3.65
N SER A 225 -6.02 -15.36 -2.68
CA SER A 225 -6.14 -14.27 -1.72
C SER A 225 -5.16 -14.47 -0.57
N TRP A 226 -3.88 -14.18 -0.82
CA TRP A 226 -2.80 -14.26 0.15
C TRP A 226 -1.90 -13.02 0.06
N PRO A 227 -1.32 -12.52 1.17
CA PRO A 227 -0.40 -11.40 1.12
C PRO A 227 0.82 -11.73 0.27
N ARG A 228 1.17 -10.83 -0.64
CA ARG A 228 2.36 -10.92 -1.48
C ARG A 228 3.07 -9.58 -1.51
N TRP A 229 4.40 -9.63 -1.65
CA TRP A 229 5.18 -8.42 -1.87
C TRP A 229 5.15 -8.07 -3.36
N ASN A 230 4.66 -6.88 -3.70
CA ASN A 230 4.73 -6.34 -5.04
C ASN A 230 6.06 -5.58 -5.21
N VAL A 231 6.99 -6.17 -5.95
CA VAL A 231 8.35 -5.62 -6.15
C VAL A 231 8.31 -4.27 -6.87
N GLU A 232 7.49 -4.14 -7.92
CA GLU A 232 7.39 -2.92 -8.74
C GLU A 232 6.87 -1.72 -7.93
N ARG A 233 5.89 -1.99 -7.06
CA ARG A 233 5.24 -0.96 -6.24
C ARG A 233 5.84 -0.81 -4.84
N GLN A 234 6.75 -1.71 -4.46
CA GLN A 234 7.34 -1.81 -3.13
C GLN A 234 6.30 -1.77 -2.00
N LEU A 235 5.25 -2.59 -2.11
CA LEU A 235 4.17 -2.66 -1.13
C LEU A 235 3.59 -4.07 -0.98
N TRP A 236 2.89 -4.29 0.12
CA TRP A 236 2.16 -5.53 0.37
C TRP A 236 0.75 -5.45 -0.22
N GLU A 237 0.34 -6.50 -0.93
CA GLU A 237 -1.01 -6.57 -1.51
C GLU A 237 -1.66 -7.95 -1.37
N ILE A 238 -2.99 -7.97 -1.41
CA ILE A 238 -3.82 -9.18 -1.42
C ILE A 238 -4.89 -9.01 -2.49
N ASN A 239 -5.02 -9.99 -3.38
CA ASN A 239 -6.01 -9.94 -4.45
C ASN A 239 -7.28 -10.69 -4.06
N TYR A 240 -8.42 -10.03 -4.24
CA TYR A 240 -9.76 -10.58 -4.06
C TYR A 240 -10.45 -10.62 -5.42
N PRO A 241 -10.31 -11.73 -6.16
CA PRO A 241 -10.84 -11.83 -7.52
C PRO A 241 -12.37 -11.70 -7.54
N THR A 242 -12.90 -11.20 -8.65
CA THR A 242 -14.32 -11.25 -8.99
C THR A 242 -14.48 -11.68 -10.45
N ASN A 243 -15.70 -12.08 -10.83
CA ASN A 243 -16.05 -12.38 -12.22
C ASN A 243 -16.90 -11.27 -12.84
N ARG A 244 -16.96 -10.10 -12.18
CA ARG A 244 -17.78 -8.98 -12.63
C ARG A 244 -17.14 -8.36 -13.87
N PRO A 245 -17.83 -8.32 -15.02
CA PRO A 245 -17.30 -7.69 -16.21
C PRO A 245 -17.11 -6.19 -15.95
N CYS A 246 -16.00 -5.67 -16.41
CA CYS A 246 -15.74 -4.24 -16.51
C CYS A 246 -16.22 -3.77 -17.88
N GLN A 247 -17.26 -2.95 -17.89
CA GLN A 247 -17.72 -2.28 -19.10
C GLN A 247 -16.90 -1.01 -19.27
N GLY A 248 -15.70 -1.15 -19.84
CA GLY A 248 -14.81 -0.02 -20.18
C GLY A 248 -14.91 0.45 -21.64
N GLN A 249 -15.51 -0.32 -22.56
CA GLN A 249 -15.46 -0.01 -24.01
C GLN A 249 -16.68 -0.48 -24.82
N GLN A 250 -17.91 -0.33 -24.32
CA GLN A 250 -19.11 -0.75 -25.07
C GLN A 250 -19.96 0.41 -25.64
N GLU A 251 -19.39 1.60 -25.82
CA GLU A 251 -20.08 2.73 -26.47
C GLU A 251 -19.62 3.02 -27.91
N ASP A 252 -18.48 2.50 -28.38
CA ASP A 252 -17.99 2.83 -29.75
C ASP A 252 -18.40 1.85 -30.87
N ASN A 253 -19.03 0.71 -30.55
CA ASN A 253 -19.35 -0.32 -31.56
C ASN A 253 -20.82 -0.38 -31.99
N VAL A 254 -21.66 0.56 -31.55
CA VAL A 254 -23.06 0.65 -32.01
C VAL A 254 -23.24 1.88 -32.90
N SER A 255 -22.42 2.02 -33.94
CA SER A 255 -22.69 2.87 -35.13
C SER A 255 -21.66 2.69 -36.25
N ARG A 256 -21.44 1.47 -36.72
CA ARG A 256 -20.96 1.28 -38.10
C ARG A 256 -21.66 0.10 -38.72
N GLY A 257 -22.54 0.45 -39.65
CA GLY A 257 -23.47 -0.46 -40.30
C GLY A 257 -22.75 -1.57 -41.07
N GLN A 258 -23.41 -2.72 -41.08
CA GLN A 258 -23.90 -3.33 -42.31
C GLN A 258 -22.97 -3.16 -43.53
N ARG A 259 -22.12 -4.16 -43.79
CA ARG A 259 -21.92 -4.75 -45.12
C ARG A 259 -21.12 -6.06 -45.02
N SER A 260 -21.62 -7.04 -45.77
CA SER A 260 -21.22 -8.44 -45.87
C SER A 260 -19.87 -8.69 -46.58
N ALA A 261 -19.51 -9.99 -46.55
CA ALA A 261 -18.65 -10.77 -47.47
C ALA A 261 -17.18 -10.90 -47.01
N MET A 262 -16.65 -12.10 -46.66
CA MET A 262 -16.41 -13.34 -47.45
C MET A 262 -15.02 -13.31 -48.13
N TYR A 263 -14.18 -14.32 -47.82
CA TYR A 263 -12.75 -14.51 -48.15
C TYR A 263 -11.76 -13.56 -47.43
N ASP A 264 -10.58 -13.96 -46.93
CA ASP A 264 -9.69 -15.04 -47.32
C ASP A 264 -8.86 -15.57 -46.13
N ASP A 265 -8.50 -16.85 -46.22
CA ASP A 265 -7.64 -17.63 -45.34
C ASP A 265 -6.19 -17.42 -45.77
N SER A 266 -5.32 -16.98 -44.85
CA SER A 266 -3.92 -17.46 -44.71
C SER A 266 -2.97 -16.43 -44.07
N LEU A 267 -2.03 -16.99 -43.28
CA LEU A 267 -0.76 -16.40 -42.81
C LEU A 267 -0.81 -15.43 -41.61
N SER A 268 -0.71 -15.99 -40.39
CA SER A 268 0.29 -15.57 -39.39
C SER A 268 0.24 -16.49 -38.17
N ASN A 269 1.21 -17.40 -38.09
CA ASN A 269 1.27 -18.48 -37.11
C ASN A 269 2.14 -18.12 -35.87
N ASN A 270 2.24 -16.83 -35.50
CA ASN A 270 3.16 -16.37 -34.44
C ASN A 270 2.52 -15.56 -33.30
N ASP A 271 1.20 -15.63 -33.13
CA ASP A 271 0.50 -14.73 -32.18
C ASP A 271 -0.37 -15.43 -31.11
N GLU A 272 -0.06 -16.70 -30.78
CA GLU A 272 -0.80 -17.44 -29.75
C GLU A 272 -0.53 -16.96 -28.31
N ARG A 273 0.64 -16.37 -28.03
CA ARG A 273 0.92 -15.78 -26.70
C ARG A 273 0.22 -14.44 -26.50
N SER A 274 0.10 -13.61 -27.55
CA SER A 274 -0.63 -12.34 -27.49
C SER A 274 -2.16 -12.54 -27.50
N ARG A 275 -2.66 -13.61 -28.12
CA ARG A 275 -4.10 -13.94 -28.14
C ARG A 275 -4.63 -14.45 -26.80
N ARG A 276 -3.83 -15.12 -25.96
CA ARG A 276 -4.27 -15.54 -24.61
C ARG A 276 -4.48 -14.38 -23.63
N TYR A 277 -3.81 -13.25 -23.84
CA TYR A 277 -4.01 -12.05 -23.02
C TYR A 277 -5.18 -11.18 -23.51
N ARG A 278 -5.58 -11.28 -24.80
CA ARG A 278 -6.63 -10.46 -25.42
C ARG A 278 -8.06 -11.02 -25.33
N GLN A 279 -8.30 -12.15 -24.68
CA GLN A 279 -9.64 -12.76 -24.59
C GLN A 279 -10.23 -12.88 -23.17
N LYS A 280 -9.53 -12.41 -22.14
CA LYS A 280 -10.15 -12.17 -20.83
C LYS A 280 -10.72 -10.76 -20.88
N GLY A 281 -12.00 -10.61 -21.27
CA GLY A 281 -12.67 -9.31 -21.24
C GLY A 281 -12.39 -8.62 -19.89
N ASP A 282 -12.17 -7.31 -19.90
CA ASP A 282 -11.76 -6.56 -18.70
C ASP A 282 -12.67 -6.95 -17.54
N VAL A 283 -12.12 -7.59 -16.50
CA VAL A 283 -12.85 -7.99 -15.30
C VAL A 283 -12.45 -7.03 -14.21
N TRP A 284 -13.40 -6.63 -13.38
CA TRP A 284 -13.05 -5.89 -12.18
C TRP A 284 -12.08 -6.68 -11.31
N GLU A 285 -11.07 -6.01 -10.77
CA GLU A 285 -10.18 -6.56 -9.75
C GLU A 285 -10.41 -5.83 -8.43
N THR A 286 -10.31 -6.52 -7.29
CA THR A 286 -10.21 -5.87 -5.99
C THR A 286 -8.86 -6.20 -5.38
N VAL A 287 -8.08 -5.17 -5.09
CA VAL A 287 -6.74 -5.29 -4.50
C VAL A 287 -6.74 -4.60 -3.15
N VAL A 288 -6.34 -5.32 -2.11
CA VAL A 288 -6.11 -4.76 -0.78
C VAL A 288 -4.63 -4.44 -0.66
N ARG A 289 -4.29 -3.16 -0.59
CA ARG A 289 -2.93 -2.66 -0.39
C ARG A 289 -2.70 -2.33 1.07
N ILE A 290 -1.59 -2.80 1.60
CA ILE A 290 -1.23 -2.62 3.01
C ILE A 290 0.03 -1.76 3.04
N HIS A 291 -0.08 -0.58 3.61
CA HIS A 291 0.99 0.40 3.68
C HIS A 291 1.38 0.70 5.13
N CYS A 292 2.59 1.26 5.26
CA CYS A 292 3.03 1.91 6.49
C CYS A 292 2.75 3.41 6.39
N GLU A 293 2.22 4.01 7.44
CA GLU A 293 2.16 5.46 7.58
C GLU A 293 2.87 5.88 8.86
N SER A 294 3.74 6.88 8.73
CA SER A 294 4.62 7.37 9.79
C SER A 294 3.92 8.22 10.86
N SER A 295 2.60 8.39 10.77
CA SER A 295 1.83 9.22 11.70
C SER A 295 1.64 8.51 13.05
N ALA A 296 2.07 9.16 14.13
CA ALA A 296 2.03 8.66 15.49
C ALA A 296 0.62 8.71 16.14
N GLU A 297 -0.38 9.28 15.47
CA GLU A 297 -1.58 9.77 16.16
C GLU A 297 -2.71 8.76 16.41
N ASP A 298 -2.75 7.57 15.80
CA ASP A 298 -3.83 6.62 16.09
C ASP A 298 -3.40 5.14 15.94
N LYS A 299 -2.66 4.62 16.92
CA LYS A 299 -2.10 3.25 16.89
C LYS A 299 -3.14 2.13 17.01
N TRP A 300 -4.41 2.42 17.32
CA TRP A 300 -5.37 1.41 17.80
C TRP A 300 -6.61 1.21 16.92
N LYS A 301 -6.84 2.06 15.91
CA LYS A 301 -8.01 1.92 15.04
C LYS A 301 -7.56 1.45 13.66
N LEU A 302 -8.14 0.36 13.16
CA LEU A 302 -7.94 -0.06 11.77
C LEU A 302 -8.46 1.05 10.86
N GLN A 303 -7.54 1.81 10.32
CA GLN A 303 -7.84 2.82 9.32
C GLN A 303 -7.80 2.16 7.95
N TRP A 304 -8.91 2.31 7.24
CA TRP A 304 -9.04 1.80 5.89
C TRP A 304 -9.87 2.73 5.03
N SER A 305 -9.58 2.71 3.74
CA SER A 305 -10.34 3.39 2.69
C SER A 305 -10.48 2.47 1.49
N ILE A 306 -11.42 2.81 0.60
CA ILE A 306 -11.57 2.13 -0.68
C ILE A 306 -11.75 3.15 -1.78
N THR A 307 -11.07 2.93 -2.90
CA THR A 307 -11.11 3.76 -4.10
C THR A 307 -11.55 2.93 -5.29
N GLU A 308 -12.46 3.47 -6.11
CA GLU A 308 -12.90 2.83 -7.35
C GLU A 308 -12.21 3.47 -8.56
N ILE A 309 -11.26 2.76 -9.17
CA ILE A 309 -10.50 3.21 -10.33
C ILE A 309 -11.13 2.62 -11.58
N ARG A 310 -12.07 3.35 -12.19
CA ARG A 310 -12.85 2.88 -13.35
C ARG A 310 -12.02 2.66 -14.61
N GLN A 311 -10.98 3.47 -14.83
CA GLN A 311 -10.14 3.38 -16.03
C GLN A 311 -9.36 2.07 -16.10
N THR A 312 -9.03 1.49 -14.94
CA THR A 312 -8.28 0.23 -14.84
C THR A 312 -9.13 -0.91 -14.29
N CYS A 313 -10.41 -0.66 -14.01
CA CYS A 313 -11.32 -1.64 -13.44
C CYS A 313 -10.85 -2.19 -12.09
N VAL A 314 -10.26 -1.36 -11.23
CA VAL A 314 -9.71 -1.79 -9.92
C VAL A 314 -10.48 -1.14 -8.78
N HIS A 315 -10.89 -1.94 -7.81
CA HIS A 315 -11.21 -1.45 -6.46
C HIS A 315 -9.96 -1.59 -5.61
N GLU A 316 -9.46 -0.47 -5.09
CA GLU A 316 -8.27 -0.44 -4.25
C GLU A 316 -8.69 -0.20 -2.81
N ILE A 317 -8.47 -1.19 -1.94
CA ILE A 317 -8.65 -1.03 -0.50
C ILE A 317 -7.30 -0.72 0.12
N SER A 318 -7.18 0.41 0.78
CA SER A 318 -5.96 0.82 1.46
C SER A 318 -6.07 0.55 2.96
N LEU A 319 -5.10 -0.19 3.51
CA LEU A 319 -4.99 -0.52 4.94
C LEU A 319 -3.67 -0.06 5.52
N ARG A 320 -3.70 0.47 6.75
CA ARG A 320 -2.50 0.82 7.52
C ARG A 320 -2.10 -0.31 8.45
N SER A 321 -0.84 -0.75 8.40
CA SER A 321 -0.34 -1.85 9.24
C SER A 321 0.99 -1.54 9.93
N PRO A 322 1.10 -1.70 11.26
CA PRO A 322 2.39 -1.60 11.96
C PRO A 322 3.37 -2.73 11.58
N VAL A 323 2.86 -3.89 11.16
CA VAL A 323 3.71 -5.01 10.70
C VAL A 323 4.47 -4.63 9.43
N VAL A 324 3.77 -3.96 8.50
CA VAL A 324 4.39 -3.45 7.26
C VAL A 324 5.38 -2.31 7.55
N CYS A 325 5.17 -1.51 8.60
CA CYS A 325 6.14 -0.50 9.00
C CYS A 325 7.49 -1.08 9.39
N LYS A 326 7.51 -2.18 10.16
CA LYS A 326 8.74 -2.86 10.52
C LYS A 326 9.46 -3.40 9.28
N TRP A 327 8.74 -4.04 8.36
CA TRP A 327 9.27 -4.50 7.08
C TRP A 327 9.90 -3.35 6.26
N ASN A 328 9.16 -2.24 6.10
CA ASN A 328 9.65 -1.09 5.34
C ASN A 328 10.89 -0.46 5.99
N GLN A 329 10.96 -0.44 7.32
CA GLN A 329 12.14 0.03 8.05
C GLN A 329 13.35 -0.88 7.81
N GLU A 330 13.16 -2.20 7.88
CA GLU A 330 14.22 -3.17 7.62
C GLU A 330 14.74 -3.06 6.17
N LEU A 331 13.85 -2.89 5.18
CA LEU A 331 14.24 -2.62 3.79
C LEU A 331 15.00 -1.31 3.62
N LYS A 332 14.56 -0.23 4.28
CA LYS A 332 15.27 1.06 4.25
C LYS A 332 16.67 0.95 4.82
N ASN A 333 16.86 0.18 5.89
CA ASN A 333 18.18 -0.03 6.50
C ASN A 333 19.19 -0.69 5.54
N LEU A 334 18.73 -1.41 4.50
CA LEU A 334 19.61 -1.98 3.48
C LEU A 334 20.24 -0.91 2.56
N HIS A 335 19.65 0.29 2.51
CA HIS A 335 20.12 1.43 1.70
C HIS A 335 20.94 2.44 2.54
N VAL A 336 21.12 2.14 3.83
CA VAL A 336 21.81 3.02 4.78
C VAL A 336 23.24 2.52 4.97
N ASN A 337 24.19 3.45 4.83
CA ASN A 337 25.58 3.23 5.20
C ASN A 337 25.87 3.89 6.55
N PRO A 338 25.86 3.14 7.66
CA PRO A 338 26.20 3.71 8.95
C PRO A 338 27.68 4.12 8.98
N ILE A 339 27.95 5.24 9.64
CA ILE A 339 29.29 5.72 10.00
C ILE A 339 29.52 5.35 11.47
N PRO A 340 30.19 4.23 11.77
CA PRO A 340 30.48 3.84 13.13
C PRO A 340 31.53 4.76 13.74
N CYS A 341 31.28 5.19 14.98
CA CYS A 341 32.12 6.12 15.72
C CYS A 341 32.40 5.63 17.14
N VAL A 342 33.59 5.90 17.63
CA VAL A 342 34.03 5.65 19.01
C VAL A 342 34.17 7.00 19.70
N ALA A 343 33.66 7.10 20.93
CA ALA A 343 33.93 8.26 21.79
C ALA A 343 35.43 8.31 22.14
N ILE A 344 36.02 9.50 22.08
CA ILE A 344 37.42 9.75 22.47
C ILE A 344 37.53 10.86 23.50
#